data_AF-A0A926H3C7-F1
#
_entry.id   AF-A0A926H3C7-F1
#
_cell.length_a   1.000
_cell.length_b   1.000
_cell.length_c   1.000
_cell.angle_alpha   90.00
_cell.angle_beta   90.00
_cell.angle_gamma   90.00
#
_symmetry.space_group_name_H-M   'P 1'
#
loop_
_entity.id
_entity.type
_entity.pdbx_description
1 polymer ?
#
loop_
_entity_poly.entity_id
_entity_poly.type
_entity_poly.pdbx_seq_one_letter_code
_entity_poly.pdbx_strand_id
1 'polypeptide(L)'
;MSSFQSFLKIDGKEYDILYSDLGLGQAVDSLGRPASAVYGGTTTIELHTPANDPTLYEWMINPEKRMDGQVILRRLDSRATLKSIKFYNAYCVGMVIRFDGTANASSFKTTIRISPEQIEIGGLLHDNCWPDENPIRQIANGPVPERENRNQGAAQAPEAETILASGVDMSSREGAYLGTQRFPYGTVGYGVHASIASIRGIFGGLGEARIGDLFNRPDVQALLALEDTPENNRRVAELEYQYWVDIYNDPTQSTRNTAGGFAGSSVSPGARVR
;
A
#
# COMPACT_ATOMS: atom_id res chain seq x y z
N MET A 1 -14.52 -26.08 -17.48
CA MET A 1 -13.54 -26.24 -16.39
C MET A 1 -12.19 -25.80 -16.92
N SER A 2 -11.43 -25.01 -16.15
CA SER A 2 -10.05 -24.63 -16.54
C SER A 2 -9.23 -25.90 -16.78
N SER A 3 -8.48 -25.96 -17.88
CA SER A 3 -7.55 -27.07 -18.17
C SER A 3 -6.24 -26.98 -17.37
N PHE A 4 -6.09 -25.96 -16.52
CA PHE A 4 -4.86 -25.61 -15.83
C PHE A 4 -5.08 -25.42 -14.33
N GLN A 5 -4.07 -25.82 -13.56
CA GLN A 5 -3.95 -25.50 -12.14
C GLN A 5 -2.74 -24.58 -11.95
N SER A 6 -2.89 -23.61 -11.06
CA SER A 6 -1.82 -22.68 -10.70
C SER A 6 -1.52 -22.79 -9.20
N PHE A 7 -0.25 -22.74 -8.83
CA PHE A 7 0.19 -22.79 -7.44
C PHE A 7 1.39 -21.87 -7.19
N LEU A 8 1.45 -21.33 -5.99
CA LEU A 8 2.55 -20.54 -5.46
C LEU A 8 3.44 -21.46 -4.61
N LYS A 9 4.73 -21.49 -4.90
CA LYS A 9 5.76 -22.14 -4.08
C LYS A 9 6.56 -21.10 -3.33
N ILE A 10 6.54 -21.16 -2.00
CA ILE A 10 7.37 -20.33 -1.12
C ILE A 10 7.76 -21.19 0.08
N ASP A 11 9.04 -21.14 0.47
CA ASP A 11 9.53 -21.81 1.69
C ASP A 11 9.15 -23.31 1.78
N GLY A 12 9.21 -24.01 0.64
CA GLY A 12 8.84 -25.43 0.53
C GLY A 12 7.33 -25.72 0.59
N LYS A 13 6.48 -24.70 0.74
CA LYS A 13 5.02 -24.81 0.80
C LYS A 13 4.39 -24.52 -0.56
N GLU A 14 3.28 -25.19 -0.85
CA GLU A 14 2.48 -24.98 -2.06
C GLU A 14 1.10 -24.39 -1.68
N TYR A 15 0.73 -23.27 -2.28
CA TYR A 15 -0.58 -22.63 -2.12
C TYR A 15 -1.32 -22.64 -3.46
N ASP A 16 -2.57 -23.12 -3.46
CA ASP A 16 -3.41 -23.07 -4.67
C ASP A 16 -3.78 -21.62 -4.99
N ILE A 17 -3.46 -21.20 -6.22
CA ILE A 17 -3.73 -19.85 -6.72
C ILE A 17 -5.12 -19.82 -7.37
N LEU A 18 -5.93 -18.86 -6.94
CA LEU A 18 -7.22 -18.52 -7.54
C LEU A 18 -7.08 -17.49 -8.66
N TYR A 19 -6.19 -16.52 -8.45
CA TYR A 19 -5.92 -15.45 -9.38
C TYR A 19 -4.47 -14.99 -9.22
N SER A 20 -3.80 -14.69 -10.33
CA SER A 20 -2.49 -14.05 -10.30
C SER A 20 -2.37 -13.07 -11.46
N ASP A 21 -1.84 -11.89 -11.17
CA ASP A 21 -1.52 -10.85 -12.14
C ASP A 21 -0.08 -10.39 -11.94
N LEU A 22 0.66 -10.33 -13.04
CA LEU A 22 2.06 -9.92 -13.07
C LEU A 22 2.24 -8.90 -14.18
N GLY A 23 2.77 -7.73 -13.81
CA GLY A 23 3.07 -6.65 -14.73
C GLY A 23 4.56 -6.33 -14.78
N LEU A 24 5.06 -6.14 -16.00
CA LEU A 24 6.33 -5.46 -16.29
C LEU A 24 5.99 -4.22 -17.13
N GLY A 25 6.66 -3.11 -16.88
CA GLY A 25 6.38 -1.83 -17.53
C GLY A 25 7.65 -1.08 -17.92
N GLN A 26 7.48 -0.16 -18.87
CA GLN A 26 8.45 0.86 -19.23
C GLN A 26 7.71 2.18 -19.41
N ALA A 27 8.30 3.27 -18.96
CA ALA A 27 7.80 4.60 -19.27
C ALA A 27 8.03 4.87 -20.75
N VAL A 28 7.09 5.60 -21.35
CA VAL A 28 7.11 5.98 -22.76
C VAL A 28 7.04 7.51 -22.83
N ASP A 29 7.89 8.12 -23.65
CA ASP A 29 7.88 9.57 -23.85
C ASP A 29 6.70 10.04 -24.71
N SER A 30 6.57 11.35 -24.90
CA SER A 30 5.51 11.96 -25.71
C SER A 30 5.55 11.58 -27.20
N LEU A 31 6.63 10.96 -27.66
CA LEU A 31 6.82 10.49 -29.04
C LEU A 31 6.64 8.97 -29.17
N GLY A 32 6.25 8.28 -28.11
CA GLY A 32 6.03 6.84 -28.13
C GLY A 32 7.31 6.00 -27.98
N ARG A 33 8.43 6.60 -27.57
CA ARG A 33 9.72 5.91 -27.42
C ARG A 33 9.95 5.47 -25.97
N PRO A 34 10.64 4.35 -25.71
CA PRO A 34 11.02 3.97 -24.35
C PRO A 34 11.85 5.05 -23.67
N ALA A 35 11.44 5.45 -22.47
CA ALA A 35 12.03 6.53 -21.69
C ALA A 35 12.57 6.07 -20.33
N SER A 36 12.45 4.77 -20.01
CA SER A 36 13.00 4.18 -18.80
C SER A 36 13.54 2.77 -19.05
N ALA A 37 14.32 2.26 -18.10
CA ALA A 37 14.54 0.83 -17.97
C ALA A 37 13.20 0.10 -17.72
N VAL A 38 13.17 -1.21 -17.97
CA VAL A 38 12.06 -2.06 -17.52
C VAL A 38 12.01 -2.00 -15.99
N TYR A 39 10.83 -1.83 -15.44
CA TYR A 39 10.57 -1.93 -14.02
C TYR A 39 9.32 -2.78 -13.79
N GLY A 40 9.24 -3.39 -12.62
CA GLY A 40 8.04 -4.09 -12.18
C GLY A 40 8.36 -5.48 -11.67
N GLY A 41 7.60 -6.48 -12.14
CA GLY A 41 7.57 -7.80 -11.52
C GLY A 41 6.72 -7.82 -10.25
N THR A 42 6.13 -6.68 -9.87
CA THR A 42 5.11 -6.65 -8.83
C THR A 42 3.98 -7.58 -9.22
N THR A 43 3.72 -8.55 -8.36
CA THR A 43 2.77 -9.62 -8.64
C THR A 43 1.68 -9.60 -7.59
N THR A 44 0.42 -9.62 -8.02
CA THR A 44 -0.74 -9.75 -7.13
C THR A 44 -1.24 -11.17 -7.24
N ILE A 45 -1.39 -11.87 -6.11
CA ILE A 45 -1.80 -13.27 -6.06
C ILE A 45 -2.95 -13.42 -5.06
N GLU A 46 -4.09 -13.94 -5.50
CA GLU A 46 -5.16 -14.43 -4.65
C GLU A 46 -5.06 -15.94 -4.51
N LEU A 47 -5.06 -16.44 -3.28
CA LEU A 47 -4.88 -17.84 -2.96
C LEU A 47 -5.77 -18.26 -1.78
N HIS A 48 -5.94 -19.57 -1.62
CA HIS A 48 -6.44 -20.15 -0.38
C HIS A 48 -5.28 -20.37 0.58
N THR A 49 -5.32 -19.74 1.75
CA THR A 49 -4.32 -19.98 2.80
C THR A 49 -4.84 -21.04 3.77
N PRO A 50 -4.05 -22.06 4.15
CA PRO A 50 -4.41 -22.95 5.25
C PRO A 50 -4.57 -22.17 6.55
N ALA A 51 -5.57 -22.51 7.38
CA ALA A 51 -5.86 -21.78 8.62
C ALA A 51 -4.69 -21.73 9.63
N ASN A 52 -3.79 -22.71 9.58
CA ASN A 52 -2.70 -22.88 10.55
C ASN A 52 -1.31 -22.54 9.98
N ASP A 53 -1.24 -21.80 8.87
CA ASP A 53 0.03 -21.46 8.22
C ASP A 53 0.37 -19.97 8.37
N PRO A 54 1.38 -19.60 9.19
CA PRO A 54 1.75 -18.20 9.41
C PRO A 54 2.70 -17.62 8.36
N THR A 55 3.23 -18.42 7.42
CA THR A 55 4.36 -18.02 6.57
C THR A 55 4.12 -16.71 5.81
N LEU A 56 2.94 -16.57 5.18
CA LEU A 56 2.62 -15.35 4.43
C LEU A 56 2.43 -14.14 5.36
N TYR A 57 1.87 -14.34 6.57
CA TYR A 57 1.67 -13.26 7.55
C TYR A 57 3.00 -12.76 8.09
N GLU A 58 3.92 -13.67 8.41
CA GLU A 58 5.27 -13.30 8.84
C GLU A 58 6.03 -12.55 7.74
N TRP A 59 5.81 -12.92 6.48
CA TRP A 59 6.41 -12.22 5.34
C TRP A 59 5.88 -10.80 5.20
N MET A 60 4.58 -10.59 5.40
CA MET A 60 3.97 -9.25 5.35
C MET A 60 4.33 -8.38 6.56
N ILE A 61 4.35 -8.95 7.77
CA ILE A 61 4.54 -8.19 9.01
C ILE A 61 6.00 -7.77 9.19
N ASN A 62 6.96 -8.56 8.67
CA ASN A 62 8.37 -8.24 8.78
C ASN A 62 8.85 -7.45 7.54
N PRO A 63 9.12 -6.13 7.67
CA PRO A 63 9.51 -5.28 6.55
C PRO A 63 10.89 -5.60 5.99
N GLU A 64 11.71 -6.37 6.70
CA GLU A 64 13.03 -6.81 6.23
C GLU A 64 12.99 -8.22 5.64
N LYS A 65 11.91 -8.99 5.86
CA LYS A 65 11.84 -10.38 5.42
C LYS A 65 11.67 -10.42 3.91
N ARG A 66 12.68 -11.01 3.26
CA ARG A 66 12.67 -11.33 1.83
C ARG A 66 12.43 -12.82 1.66
N MET A 67 11.70 -13.19 0.62
CA MET A 67 11.51 -14.58 0.26
C MET A 67 11.67 -14.78 -1.24
N ASP A 68 12.24 -15.93 -1.58
CA ASP A 68 12.23 -16.45 -2.94
C ASP A 68 11.00 -17.32 -3.13
N GLY A 69 10.54 -17.41 -4.38
CA GLY A 69 9.42 -18.27 -4.68
C GLY A 69 9.11 -18.36 -6.16
N GLN A 70 8.04 -19.09 -6.46
CA GLN A 70 7.72 -19.48 -7.81
C GLN A 70 6.21 -19.63 -8.01
N VAL A 71 5.68 -18.96 -9.03
CA VAL A 71 4.34 -19.21 -9.55
C VAL A 71 4.45 -20.23 -10.68
N ILE A 72 3.67 -21.31 -10.61
CA ILE A 72 3.69 -22.39 -11.59
C ILE A 72 2.29 -22.63 -12.13
N LEU A 73 2.17 -22.65 -13.45
CA LEU A 73 0.98 -23.09 -14.16
C LEU A 73 1.25 -24.48 -14.74
N ARG A 74 0.45 -25.48 -14.34
CA ARG A 74 0.51 -26.86 -14.83
C ARG A 74 -0.77 -27.27 -15.54
N ARG A 75 -0.66 -28.18 -16.51
CA ARG A 75 -1.84 -28.89 -17.02
C ARG A 75 -2.39 -29.84 -15.97
N LEU A 76 -3.72 -29.95 -15.91
CA LEU A 76 -4.39 -30.90 -15.00
C LEU A 76 -4.18 -32.37 -15.40
N ASP A 77 -4.16 -32.66 -16.71
CA ASP A 77 -4.12 -34.02 -17.26
C ASP A 77 -2.75 -34.70 -17.13
N SER A 78 -1.70 -33.96 -17.47
CA SER A 78 -0.34 -34.43 -17.67
C SER A 78 0.61 -33.96 -16.57
N ARG A 79 0.15 -33.02 -15.71
CA ARG A 79 0.97 -32.32 -14.70
C ARG A 79 2.22 -31.64 -15.27
N ALA A 80 2.31 -31.50 -16.59
CA ALA A 80 3.40 -30.81 -17.25
C ALA A 80 3.36 -29.32 -16.88
N THR A 81 4.52 -28.77 -16.49
CA THR A 81 4.68 -27.34 -16.24
C THR A 81 4.68 -26.59 -17.56
N LEU A 82 3.76 -25.64 -17.72
CA LEU A 82 3.62 -24.83 -18.93
C LEU A 82 4.33 -23.49 -18.81
N LYS A 83 4.14 -22.85 -17.65
CA LYS A 83 4.71 -21.56 -17.35
C LYS A 83 5.23 -21.59 -15.94
N SER A 84 6.43 -21.07 -15.77
CA SER A 84 7.02 -20.84 -14.47
C SER A 84 7.56 -19.43 -14.42
N ILE A 85 7.26 -18.76 -13.31
CA ILE A 85 7.67 -17.40 -12.98
C ILE A 85 8.34 -17.51 -11.62
N LYS A 86 9.64 -17.30 -11.56
CA LYS A 86 10.37 -17.28 -10.29
C LYS A 86 10.61 -15.84 -9.88
N PHE A 87 10.58 -15.58 -8.59
CA PHE A 87 10.95 -14.29 -8.03
C PHE A 87 11.98 -14.50 -6.93
N TYR A 88 12.86 -13.52 -6.78
CA TYR A 88 13.98 -13.57 -5.85
C TYR A 88 13.99 -12.33 -4.98
N ASN A 89 14.41 -12.50 -3.73
CA ASN A 89 14.54 -11.45 -2.72
C ASN A 89 13.28 -10.59 -2.59
N ALA A 90 12.10 -11.20 -2.72
CA ALA A 90 10.85 -10.46 -2.79
C ALA A 90 10.33 -10.04 -1.42
N TYR A 91 9.75 -8.85 -1.37
CA TYR A 91 8.99 -8.35 -0.23
C TYR A 91 7.51 -8.62 -0.42
N CYS A 92 6.80 -8.93 0.66
CA CYS A 92 5.34 -8.81 0.68
C CYS A 92 4.99 -7.37 1.06
N VAL A 93 4.49 -6.61 0.08
CA VAL A 93 4.21 -5.16 0.21
C VAL A 93 2.74 -4.85 0.41
N GLY A 94 1.89 -5.87 0.42
CA GLY A 94 0.47 -5.73 0.69
C GLY A 94 -0.19 -7.08 0.91
N MET A 95 -1.16 -7.11 1.82
CA MET A 95 -1.97 -8.28 2.09
C MET A 95 -3.41 -7.89 2.41
N VAL A 96 -4.36 -8.65 1.87
CA VAL A 96 -5.78 -8.53 2.19
C VAL A 96 -6.33 -9.92 2.46
N ILE A 97 -7.01 -10.10 3.59
CA ILE A 97 -7.73 -11.34 3.92
C ILE A 97 -9.22 -11.04 3.80
N ARG A 98 -9.96 -11.82 3.02
CA ARG A 98 -11.39 -11.66 2.80
C ARG A 98 -12.13 -12.94 3.13
N PHE A 99 -13.20 -12.82 3.90
CA PHE A 99 -14.16 -13.88 4.13
C PHE A 99 -15.54 -13.41 3.72
N ASP A 100 -16.22 -14.22 2.91
CA ASP A 100 -17.61 -13.98 2.52
C ASP A 100 -18.44 -15.19 2.94
N GLY A 101 -19.19 -15.03 4.04
CA GLY A 101 -20.08 -16.06 4.56
C GLY A 101 -21.39 -16.21 3.77
N THR A 102 -21.66 -15.34 2.80
CA THR A 102 -22.85 -15.39 1.95
C THR A 102 -22.61 -16.14 0.64
N ALA A 103 -21.34 -16.33 0.25
CA ALA A 103 -20.96 -17.11 -0.91
C ALA A 103 -21.08 -18.62 -0.65
N ASN A 104 -21.54 -19.36 -1.67
CA ASN A 104 -21.69 -20.83 -1.63
C ASN A 104 -20.38 -21.60 -1.35
N ALA A 105 -19.23 -20.93 -1.41
CA ALA A 105 -17.93 -21.44 -1.02
C ALA A 105 -17.41 -20.62 0.16
N SER A 106 -17.83 -21.00 1.38
CA SER A 106 -17.48 -20.34 2.64
C SER A 106 -16.01 -20.59 3.04
N SER A 107 -15.09 -20.12 2.21
CA SER A 107 -13.64 -20.16 2.45
C SER A 107 -13.10 -18.74 2.42
N PHE A 108 -12.26 -18.38 3.38
CA PHE A 108 -11.53 -17.13 3.30
C PHE A 108 -10.47 -17.21 2.18
N LYS A 109 -10.15 -16.05 1.62
CA LYS A 109 -9.17 -15.85 0.56
C LYS A 109 -8.13 -14.86 1.04
N THR A 110 -6.89 -15.08 0.65
CA THR A 110 -5.80 -14.16 0.93
C THR A 110 -5.26 -13.62 -0.40
N THR A 111 -5.27 -12.30 -0.55
CA THR A 111 -4.61 -11.60 -1.64
C THR A 111 -3.31 -11.04 -1.13
N ILE A 112 -2.19 -11.40 -1.74
CA ILE A 112 -0.87 -10.82 -1.47
C ILE A 112 -0.40 -10.00 -2.67
N ARG A 113 0.35 -8.94 -2.40
CA ARG A 113 1.10 -8.18 -3.40
C ARG A 113 2.57 -8.28 -3.07
N ILE A 114 3.35 -8.84 -3.99
CA ILE A 114 4.78 -9.05 -3.80
C ILE A 114 5.57 -8.12 -4.72
N SER A 115 6.69 -7.61 -4.23
CA SER A 115 7.63 -6.78 -4.97
C SER A 115 8.99 -7.46 -4.97
N PRO A 116 9.41 -8.07 -6.09
CA PRO A 116 10.66 -8.79 -6.17
C PRO A 116 11.84 -7.88 -6.56
N GLU A 117 13.03 -8.20 -6.07
CA GLU A 117 14.27 -7.59 -6.56
C GLU A 117 14.56 -8.08 -7.98
N GLN A 118 14.41 -9.40 -8.20
CA GLN A 118 14.60 -10.03 -9.50
C GLN A 118 13.45 -10.98 -9.82
N ILE A 119 13.15 -11.11 -11.12
CA ILE A 119 12.11 -12.00 -11.63
C ILE A 119 12.60 -12.77 -12.84
N GLU A 120 12.38 -14.08 -12.87
CA GLU A 120 12.73 -14.95 -14.00
C GLU A 120 11.45 -15.49 -14.66
N ILE A 121 11.28 -15.18 -15.95
CA ILE A 121 10.12 -15.61 -16.74
C ILE A 121 10.62 -16.40 -17.95
N GLY A 122 10.29 -17.70 -17.99
CA GLY A 122 10.69 -18.56 -19.12
C GLY A 122 12.21 -18.65 -19.32
N GLY A 123 13.00 -18.57 -18.23
CA GLY A 123 14.46 -18.59 -18.27
C GLY A 123 15.13 -17.24 -18.49
N LEU A 124 14.36 -16.17 -18.71
CA LEU A 124 14.88 -14.80 -18.83
C LEU A 124 14.79 -14.10 -17.48
N LEU A 125 15.94 -13.66 -16.96
CA LEU A 125 16.04 -12.91 -15.71
C LEU A 125 15.91 -11.40 -15.99
N HIS A 126 15.04 -10.74 -15.24
CA HIS A 126 14.96 -9.29 -15.14
C HIS A 126 15.33 -8.89 -13.71
N ASP A 127 16.31 -8.01 -13.58
CA ASP A 127 16.73 -7.40 -12.33
C ASP A 127 16.20 -5.96 -12.29
N ASN A 128 15.53 -5.59 -11.18
CA ASN A 128 15.10 -4.22 -10.96
C ASN A 128 16.27 -3.29 -10.58
N CYS A 129 17.48 -3.84 -10.40
CA CYS A 129 18.73 -3.15 -10.06
C CYS A 129 18.53 -2.17 -8.89
N TRP A 130 17.91 -2.65 -7.81
CA TRP A 130 17.72 -1.86 -6.61
C TRP A 130 19.09 -1.42 -6.06
N PRO A 131 19.19 -0.22 -5.48
CA PRO A 131 20.43 0.19 -4.80
C PRO A 131 20.75 -0.77 -3.65
N ASP A 132 22.04 -1.03 -3.41
CA ASP A 132 22.54 -1.95 -2.38
C ASP A 132 22.03 -1.59 -0.96
N GLU A 133 21.73 -0.32 -0.74
CA GLU A 133 21.23 0.18 0.53
C GLU A 133 19.70 0.19 0.55
N ASN A 134 19.13 -0.70 1.38
CA ASN A 134 17.72 -0.64 1.71
C ASN A 134 17.46 0.61 2.57
N PRO A 135 16.66 1.59 2.12
CA PRO A 135 16.38 2.82 2.88
C PRO A 135 15.81 2.54 4.28
N ILE A 136 15.13 1.40 4.49
CA ILE A 136 14.64 0.97 5.81
C ILE A 136 15.79 0.83 6.83
N ARG A 137 16.98 0.37 6.40
CA ARG A 137 18.15 0.17 7.30
C ARG A 137 18.82 1.48 7.71
N GLN A 138 18.72 2.53 6.91
CA GLN A 138 19.25 3.86 7.27
C GLN A 138 18.36 4.54 8.33
N ILE A 139 17.04 4.35 8.26
CA ILE A 139 16.08 4.95 9.19
C ILE A 139 16.17 4.31 10.58
N ALA A 140 16.39 2.99 10.67
CA ALA A 140 16.52 2.28 11.94
C ALA A 140 17.83 2.61 12.70
N ASN A 141 18.88 3.06 12.00
CA ASN A 141 20.21 3.30 12.56
C ASN A 141 20.63 4.79 12.58
N GLY A 142 19.82 5.69 12.03
CA GLY A 142 20.09 7.13 12.04
C GLY A 142 19.88 7.75 13.42
N PRO A 143 20.65 8.79 13.79
CA PRO A 143 20.37 9.54 15.02
C PRO A 143 18.96 10.12 14.96
N VAL A 144 18.19 9.96 16.04
CA VAL A 144 16.90 10.64 16.23
C VAL A 144 17.17 12.15 16.13
N PRO A 145 16.71 12.87 15.11
CA PRO A 145 17.05 14.28 14.98
C PRO A 145 16.37 15.07 16.09
N GLU A 146 17.18 15.83 16.81
CA GLU A 146 16.76 16.71 17.89
C GLU A 146 15.81 17.79 17.37
N ARG A 147 14.78 18.12 18.17
CA ARG A 147 13.73 19.06 17.80
C ARG A 147 14.31 20.48 17.62
N GLU A 148 14.55 20.90 16.39
CA GLU A 148 14.69 22.34 16.10
C GLU A 148 13.32 22.99 15.95
N ASN A 149 12.95 23.77 16.96
CA ASN A 149 11.86 24.74 16.87
C ASN A 149 12.21 25.80 15.84
N ARG A 150 11.49 25.84 14.70
CA ARG A 150 11.47 27.04 13.87
C ARG A 150 10.11 27.27 13.21
N ASN A 151 9.23 27.91 13.99
CA ASN A 151 8.22 28.80 13.43
C ASN A 151 8.94 29.91 12.66
N GLN A 152 8.87 29.91 11.33
CA GLN A 152 8.94 31.11 10.49
C GLN A 152 8.66 30.76 9.02
N GLY A 153 7.61 31.37 8.46
CA GLY A 153 7.40 31.45 7.01
C GLY A 153 6.16 30.75 6.44
N ALA A 154 4.98 30.88 7.06
CA ALA A 154 3.73 30.51 6.40
C ALA A 154 3.40 31.53 5.28
N ALA A 155 3.66 31.17 4.03
CA ALA A 155 3.09 31.87 2.89
C ALA A 155 1.58 31.56 2.85
N GLN A 156 0.76 32.62 2.84
CA GLN A 156 -0.69 32.52 2.77
C GLN A 156 -1.13 31.87 1.45
N ALA A 157 -1.81 30.74 1.53
CA ALA A 157 -2.48 30.09 0.41
C ALA A 157 -3.83 30.80 0.12
N PRO A 158 -4.24 30.96 -1.16
CA PRO A 158 -5.49 31.60 -1.51
C PRO A 158 -6.72 30.70 -1.25
N GLU A 159 -7.88 31.37 -1.23
CA GLU A 159 -9.09 31.07 -0.46
C GLU A 159 -9.91 29.83 -0.90
N ALA A 160 -10.57 29.23 0.08
CA ALA A 160 -11.23 27.92 0.07
C ALA A 160 -12.65 27.88 -0.54
N GLU A 161 -12.98 28.75 -1.51
CA GLU A 161 -14.38 28.99 -1.89
C GLU A 161 -14.99 28.06 -2.95
N THR A 162 -14.26 27.11 -3.53
CA THR A 162 -14.81 26.28 -4.64
C THR A 162 -15.37 24.90 -4.24
N ILE A 163 -15.32 24.48 -2.98
CA ILE A 163 -15.68 23.09 -2.59
C ILE A 163 -17.14 22.95 -2.08
N LEU A 164 -17.88 24.04 -1.84
CA LEU A 164 -19.15 24.03 -1.11
C LEU A 164 -20.42 23.56 -1.89
N ALA A 165 -20.32 22.99 -3.09
CA ALA A 165 -21.50 22.78 -3.96
C ALA A 165 -21.88 21.31 -4.28
N SER A 166 -21.29 20.29 -3.66
CA SER A 166 -21.48 18.88 -4.09
C SER A 166 -22.38 18.00 -3.20
N GLY A 167 -22.86 18.48 -2.05
CA GLY A 167 -23.63 17.65 -1.11
C GLY A 167 -22.82 16.49 -0.49
N VAL A 168 -21.50 16.52 -0.64
CA VAL A 168 -20.57 15.52 -0.10
C VAL A 168 -20.32 15.81 1.38
N ASP A 169 -20.34 14.76 2.20
CA ASP A 169 -19.92 14.84 3.61
C ASP A 169 -18.40 15.03 3.68
N MET A 170 -17.96 16.23 4.02
CA MET A 170 -16.53 16.57 4.12
C MET A 170 -15.80 15.84 5.25
N SER A 171 -16.53 15.24 6.19
CA SER A 171 -15.93 14.38 7.21
C SER A 171 -15.64 12.96 6.70
N SER A 172 -16.25 12.53 5.61
CA SER A 172 -16.05 11.19 5.04
C SER A 172 -14.70 11.03 4.34
N ARG A 173 -14.39 9.80 3.89
CA ARG A 173 -13.23 9.54 3.03
C ARG A 173 -13.36 10.24 1.66
N GLU A 174 -14.58 10.48 1.17
CA GLU A 174 -14.81 11.33 0.00
C GLU A 174 -14.36 12.77 0.29
N GLY A 175 -14.71 13.28 1.47
CA GLY A 175 -14.27 14.58 1.95
C GLY A 175 -12.75 14.70 2.07
N ALA A 176 -12.09 13.65 2.56
CA ALA A 176 -10.62 13.59 2.61
C ALA A 176 -9.99 13.56 1.20
N TYR A 177 -10.59 12.83 0.26
CA TYR A 177 -10.13 12.78 -1.13
C TYR A 177 -10.21 14.16 -1.79
N LEU A 178 -11.36 14.84 -1.67
CA LEU A 178 -11.53 16.20 -2.19
C LEU A 178 -10.61 17.21 -1.50
N GLY A 179 -10.46 17.11 -0.18
CA GLY A 179 -9.59 17.99 0.61
C GLY A 179 -8.12 17.91 0.22
N THR A 180 -7.67 16.80 -0.38
CA THR A 180 -6.27 16.59 -0.78
C THR A 180 -6.04 16.74 -2.29
N GLN A 181 -7.09 16.85 -3.10
CA GLN A 181 -6.99 16.84 -4.57
C GLN A 181 -6.26 18.06 -5.16
N ARG A 182 -6.31 19.20 -4.46
CA ARG A 182 -5.85 20.50 -5.00
C ARG A 182 -4.34 20.71 -4.98
N PHE A 183 -3.58 19.80 -4.39
CA PHE A 183 -2.16 20.01 -4.13
C PHE A 183 -1.31 19.59 -5.35
N PRO A 184 -0.42 20.47 -5.85
CA PRO A 184 0.37 20.22 -7.05
C PRO A 184 1.51 19.23 -6.81
N TYR A 185 2.02 18.63 -7.88
CA TYR A 185 3.20 17.76 -7.84
C TYR A 185 4.37 18.44 -7.10
N GLY A 186 5.05 17.67 -6.22
CA GLY A 186 6.16 18.15 -5.40
C GLY A 186 5.75 18.64 -4.01
N THR A 187 4.46 18.57 -3.63
CA THR A 187 4.02 18.82 -2.26
C THR A 187 3.61 17.53 -1.54
N VAL A 188 3.62 17.55 -0.21
CA VAL A 188 3.14 16.44 0.63
C VAL A 188 1.70 16.06 0.25
N GLY A 189 0.86 17.06 -0.03
CA GLY A 189 -0.53 16.86 -0.42
C GLY A 189 -0.70 16.02 -1.69
N TYR A 190 0.21 16.14 -2.66
CA TYR A 190 0.17 15.32 -3.87
C TYR A 190 0.40 13.83 -3.57
N GLY A 191 1.39 13.51 -2.73
CA GLY A 191 1.67 12.14 -2.29
C GLY A 191 0.55 11.57 -1.41
N VAL A 192 0.06 12.36 -0.46
CA VAL A 192 -1.05 11.99 0.42
C VAL A 192 -2.34 11.76 -0.37
N HIS A 193 -2.63 12.59 -1.38
CA HIS A 193 -3.79 12.42 -2.26
C HIS A 193 -3.77 11.08 -2.98
N ALA A 194 -2.62 10.66 -3.51
CA ALA A 194 -2.48 9.36 -4.18
C ALA A 194 -2.78 8.19 -3.23
N SER A 195 -2.37 8.29 -1.96
CA SER A 195 -2.66 7.31 -0.92
C SER A 195 -4.15 7.27 -0.56
N ILE A 196 -4.78 8.43 -0.34
CA ILE A 196 -6.22 8.53 -0.05
C ILE A 196 -7.05 8.03 -1.23
N ALA A 197 -6.66 8.36 -2.47
CA ALA A 197 -7.30 7.88 -3.69
C ALA A 197 -7.24 6.34 -3.78
N SER A 198 -6.09 5.75 -3.45
CA SER A 198 -5.89 4.30 -3.45
C SER A 198 -6.76 3.61 -2.39
N ILE A 199 -6.76 4.13 -1.15
CA ILE A 199 -7.57 3.58 -0.04
C ILE A 199 -9.07 3.73 -0.34
N ARG A 200 -9.49 4.88 -0.85
CA ARG A 200 -10.88 5.12 -1.30
C ARG A 200 -11.28 4.14 -2.40
N GLY A 201 -10.41 3.90 -3.39
CA GLY A 201 -10.67 2.95 -4.46
C GLY A 201 -10.82 1.50 -3.97
N ILE A 202 -10.05 1.11 -2.95
CA ILE A 202 -10.05 -0.26 -2.39
C ILE A 202 -11.20 -0.48 -1.39
N PHE A 203 -11.51 0.52 -0.56
CA PHE A 203 -12.39 0.38 0.61
C PHE A 203 -13.65 1.24 0.57
N GLY A 204 -13.84 2.14 -0.41
CA GLY A 204 -14.97 3.07 -0.42
C GLY A 204 -15.02 3.90 0.87
N GLY A 205 -16.16 3.95 1.56
CA GLY A 205 -16.30 4.54 2.89
C GLY A 205 -16.04 3.57 4.07
N LEU A 206 -15.67 2.31 3.80
CA LEU A 206 -15.52 1.30 4.85
C LEU A 206 -14.34 1.62 5.77
N GLY A 207 -14.61 1.73 7.08
CA GLY A 207 -13.61 2.02 8.10
C GLY A 207 -13.02 3.43 8.02
N GLU A 208 -13.74 4.38 7.41
CA GLU A 208 -13.24 5.76 7.25
C GLU A 208 -13.19 6.55 8.55
N ALA A 209 -14.00 6.18 9.55
CA ALA A 209 -14.00 6.79 10.88
C ALA A 209 -14.06 8.32 10.91
N ARG A 210 -14.60 8.96 9.86
CA ARG A 210 -14.61 10.41 9.64
C ARG A 210 -13.24 11.04 9.34
N ILE A 211 -12.35 10.32 8.64
CA ILE A 211 -10.97 10.75 8.33
C ILE A 211 -10.90 12.08 7.56
N GLY A 212 -11.99 12.51 6.92
CA GLY A 212 -12.11 13.83 6.32
C GLY A 212 -12.03 14.96 7.35
N ASP A 213 -12.40 14.74 8.61
CA ASP A 213 -12.24 15.74 9.69
C ASP A 213 -10.76 16.10 9.90
N LEU A 214 -9.85 15.12 9.75
CA LEU A 214 -8.42 15.35 9.82
C LEU A 214 -7.92 16.07 8.57
N PHE A 215 -8.17 15.51 7.39
CA PHE A 215 -7.57 16.04 6.16
C PHE A 215 -8.14 17.38 5.73
N ASN A 216 -9.33 17.78 6.19
CA ASN A 216 -9.87 19.12 5.96
C ASN A 216 -9.50 20.13 7.06
N ARG A 217 -8.77 19.71 8.10
CA ARG A 217 -8.35 20.61 9.18
C ARG A 217 -7.35 21.67 8.67
N PRO A 218 -7.49 22.96 9.03
CA PRO A 218 -6.67 24.04 8.45
C PRO A 218 -5.15 23.88 8.61
N ASP A 219 -4.71 23.35 9.76
CA ASP A 219 -3.31 23.06 10.05
C ASP A 219 -2.77 21.89 9.20
N VAL A 220 -3.57 20.84 8.98
CA VAL A 220 -3.23 19.74 8.07
C VAL A 220 -3.18 20.24 6.63
N GLN A 221 -4.14 21.05 6.21
CA GLN A 221 -4.14 21.69 4.88
C GLN A 221 -2.89 22.54 4.64
N ALA A 222 -2.40 23.26 5.65
CA ALA A 222 -1.16 24.01 5.57
C ALA A 222 0.07 23.08 5.42
N LEU A 223 0.10 21.93 6.13
CA LEU A 223 1.17 20.93 5.98
C LEU A 223 1.17 20.26 4.62
N LEU A 224 0.00 19.96 4.05
CA LEU A 224 -0.14 19.36 2.72
C LEU A 224 0.34 20.29 1.60
N ALA A 225 0.37 21.60 1.84
CA ALA A 225 0.92 22.58 0.91
C ALA A 225 2.45 22.64 0.90
N LEU A 226 3.12 22.05 1.90
CA LEU A 226 4.58 22.07 2.00
C LEU A 226 5.23 21.13 0.99
N GLU A 227 6.51 21.37 0.71
CA GLU A 227 7.36 20.53 -0.14
C GLU A 227 7.38 19.07 0.35
N ASP A 228 7.36 18.13 -0.60
CA ASP A 228 7.39 16.68 -0.38
C ASP A 228 8.75 16.23 0.18
N THR A 229 8.97 16.48 1.47
CA THR A 229 10.15 16.06 2.20
C THR A 229 9.78 14.99 3.23
N PRO A 230 10.73 14.11 3.62
CA PRO A 230 10.48 13.13 4.68
C PRO A 230 10.01 13.79 5.98
N GLU A 231 10.55 14.96 6.33
CA GLU A 231 10.14 15.68 7.53
C GLU A 231 8.68 16.14 7.47
N ASN A 232 8.25 16.73 6.35
CA ASN A 232 6.89 17.23 6.21
C ASN A 232 5.87 16.08 6.13
N ASN A 233 6.22 14.99 5.45
CA ASN A 233 5.42 13.76 5.45
C ASN A 233 5.30 13.16 6.85
N ARG A 234 6.37 13.19 7.67
CA ARG A 234 6.33 12.73 9.07
C ARG A 234 5.36 13.54 9.90
N ARG A 235 5.28 14.86 9.70
CA ARG A 235 4.35 15.73 10.43
C ARG A 235 2.90 15.37 10.12
N VAL A 236 2.56 15.09 8.86
CA VAL A 236 1.22 14.62 8.49
C VAL A 236 0.94 13.23 9.06
N ALA A 237 1.91 12.32 9.00
CA ALA A 237 1.81 10.98 9.57
C ALA A 237 1.60 10.96 11.09
N GLU A 238 2.23 11.88 11.83
CA GLU A 238 2.03 12.03 13.27
C GLU A 238 0.61 12.49 13.59
N LEU A 239 0.10 13.49 12.87
CA LEU A 239 -1.27 13.97 13.05
C LEU A 239 -2.29 12.89 12.71
N GLU A 240 -2.04 12.11 11.66
CA GLU A 240 -2.87 10.96 11.29
C GLU A 240 -2.84 9.86 12.35
N TYR A 241 -1.66 9.54 12.87
CA TYR A 241 -1.51 8.55 13.93
C TYR A 241 -2.24 8.95 15.21
N GLN A 242 -2.08 10.20 15.66
CA GLN A 242 -2.79 10.71 16.84
C GLN A 242 -4.31 10.68 16.63
N TYR A 243 -4.77 11.10 15.45
CA TYR A 243 -6.17 10.98 15.08
C TYR A 243 -6.69 9.54 15.22
N TRP A 244 -5.95 8.55 14.73
CA TRP A 244 -6.35 7.15 14.85
C TRP A 244 -6.27 6.60 16.28
N VAL A 245 -5.31 7.06 17.09
CA VAL A 245 -5.22 6.76 18.52
C VAL A 245 -6.45 7.31 19.27
N ASP A 246 -6.85 8.54 18.97
CA ASP A 246 -8.03 9.17 19.56
C ASP A 246 -9.31 8.43 19.16
N ILE A 247 -9.46 8.09 17.88
CA ILE A 247 -10.58 7.28 17.35
C ILE A 247 -10.65 5.90 18.00
N TYR A 248 -9.50 5.27 18.27
CA TYR A 248 -9.43 3.96 18.92
C TYR A 248 -9.82 4.03 20.41
N ASN A 249 -9.46 5.13 21.08
CA ASN A 249 -9.71 5.32 22.50
C ASN A 249 -11.06 5.96 22.83
N ASP A 250 -11.74 6.59 21.86
CA ASP A 250 -13.06 7.19 22.05
C ASP A 250 -14.15 6.11 22.26
N PRO A 251 -14.80 6.05 23.44
CA PRO A 251 -15.83 5.07 23.75
C PRO A 251 -17.19 5.37 23.09
N THR A 252 -17.37 6.55 22.49
CA THR A 252 -18.62 7.02 21.87
C THR A 252 -18.64 6.84 20.35
N GLN A 253 -17.48 6.64 19.72
CA GLN A 253 -17.41 6.30 18.31
C GLN A 253 -17.60 4.79 18.10
N SER A 254 -18.43 4.41 17.13
CA SER A 254 -18.66 3.00 16.75
C SER A 254 -17.43 2.30 16.13
N THR A 255 -16.30 3.01 16.07
CA THR A 255 -15.07 2.68 15.34
C THR A 255 -14.04 1.91 16.16
N ARG A 256 -14.30 1.67 17.46
CA ARG A 256 -13.46 0.88 18.39
C ARG A 256 -13.06 -0.51 17.83
N ASN A 257 -13.82 -1.00 16.84
CA ASN A 257 -13.59 -2.26 16.12
C ASN A 257 -13.52 -2.10 14.58
N THR A 258 -13.17 -0.91 14.08
CA THR A 258 -12.97 -0.74 12.63
C THR A 258 -11.54 -1.07 12.25
N ALA A 259 -11.37 -1.87 11.19
CA ALA A 259 -10.06 -2.23 10.66
C ALA A 259 -9.18 -1.00 10.34
N GLY A 260 -9.79 0.14 10.00
CA GLY A 260 -9.12 1.43 9.81
C GLY A 260 -8.52 2.01 11.09
N GLY A 261 -9.23 1.97 12.22
CA GLY A 261 -8.71 2.44 13.52
C GLY A 261 -7.55 1.60 14.06
N PHE A 262 -7.59 0.29 13.85
CA PHE A 262 -6.50 -0.60 14.23
C PHE A 262 -5.29 -0.47 13.30
N ALA A 263 -5.48 -0.45 11.98
CA ALA A 263 -4.39 -0.25 11.02
C ALA A 263 -3.75 1.15 11.14
N GLY A 264 -4.59 2.16 11.38
CA GLY A 264 -4.20 3.56 11.55
C GLY A 264 -3.53 3.88 12.89
N SER A 265 -3.71 3.08 13.94
CA SER A 265 -3.03 3.28 15.24
C SER A 265 -1.88 2.31 15.49
N SER A 266 -1.70 1.29 14.64
CA SER A 266 -0.64 0.27 14.80
C SER A 266 0.65 0.55 14.02
N VAL A 267 0.61 1.47 13.03
CA VAL A 267 1.80 1.87 12.27
C VAL A 267 2.28 3.23 12.77
N SER A 268 3.46 3.25 13.40
CA SER A 268 4.04 4.47 13.97
C SER A 268 4.32 5.53 12.89
N PRO A 269 4.30 6.82 13.23
CA PRO A 269 4.55 7.92 12.28
C PRO A 269 5.85 7.75 11.50
N GLY A 270 6.91 7.24 12.13
CA GLY A 270 8.19 6.97 11.48
C GLY A 270 8.16 5.89 10.40
N ALA A 271 7.23 4.94 10.48
CA ALA A 271 7.04 3.87 9.50
C ALA A 271 6.14 4.27 8.31
N ARG A 272 5.54 5.46 8.33
CA ARG A 272 4.64 5.98 7.29
C ARG A 272 5.30 6.93 6.30
N VAL A 273 6.53 7.36 6.60
CA VAL A 273 7.29 8.32 5.81
C VAL A 273 8.15 7.57 4.81
N ARG A 274 8.13 7.99 3.53
CA ARG A 274 9.10 7.55 2.53
C ARG A 274 10.51 8.06 2.84
#